data_AF-T1ITB9-F1
#
_entry.id   AF-T1ITB9-F1
#
_cell.length_a   1.000
_cell.length_b   1.000
_cell.length_c   1.000
_cell.angle_alpha   90.00
_cell.angle_beta   90.00
_cell.angle_gamma   90.00
#
_symmetry.space_group_name_H-M   'P 1'
#
loop_
_entity.id
_entity.type
_entity.pdbx_description
1 polymer ?
#
loop_
_entity_poly.entity_id
_entity_poly.type
_entity_poly.pdbx_seq_one_letter_code
_entity_poly.pdbx_strand_id
1 'polypeptide(L)'
;MHSLCWIPVFILFLWKTFKSELQEDYANQCGTNIYNCWQYHHIIPDCVNTKSSLIKCAEVERYGAINCEDVAMKKIILNTLKNYHASVDVICNNPELKQNFIDNNRCWDNARICGFEIIALTISEDTHDEKDCDLMKSRLDVCIMNVSTDCRTLVKNYTDVFYHYSTCGDV
;
A
#
# COMPACT_ATOMS: atom_id res chain seq x y z
N MET A 1 -33.12 36.51 33.32
CA MET A 1 -33.66 35.80 32.14
C MET A 1 -33.52 36.79 30.99
N HIS A 2 -32.64 36.65 30.00
CA HIS A 2 -32.43 35.52 29.11
C HIS A 2 -30.97 35.49 28.61
N SER A 3 -30.27 34.38 28.86
CA SER A 3 -28.99 34.05 28.21
C SER A 3 -29.16 32.73 27.49
N LEU A 4 -29.62 32.76 26.25
CA LEU A 4 -29.56 31.61 25.35
C LEU A 4 -29.54 32.09 23.91
N CYS A 5 -28.87 31.30 23.06
CA CYS A 5 -29.09 31.20 21.61
C CYS A 5 -28.21 32.02 20.65
N TRP A 6 -26.88 31.92 20.73
CA TRP A 6 -26.00 32.28 19.58
C TRP A 6 -24.83 31.31 19.32
N ILE A 7 -24.85 30.10 19.89
CA ILE A 7 -23.72 29.16 19.78
C ILE A 7 -23.71 28.24 18.52
N PRO A 8 -24.83 27.95 17.79
CA PRO A 8 -24.74 26.93 16.73
C PRO A 8 -24.22 27.46 15.37
N VAL A 9 -24.20 28.77 15.12
CA VAL A 9 -23.82 29.31 13.80
C VAL A 9 -22.31 29.47 13.64
N PHE A 10 -21.60 29.84 14.70
CA PHE A 10 -20.14 30.00 14.66
C PHE A 10 -19.39 28.67 14.50
N ILE A 11 -19.90 27.57 15.05
CA ILE A 11 -19.28 26.24 14.91
C ILE A 11 -19.42 25.73 13.47
N LEU A 12 -20.56 25.96 12.82
CA LEU A 12 -20.78 25.55 11.42
C LEU A 12 -19.97 26.38 10.42
N PHE A 13 -19.75 27.67 10.70
CA PHE A 13 -18.91 28.53 9.85
C PHE A 13 -17.43 28.14 9.95
N LEU A 14 -16.93 27.89 11.17
CA LEU A 14 -15.56 27.42 11.39
C LEU A 14 -15.31 26.03 10.78
N TRP A 15 -16.29 25.13 10.78
CA TRP A 15 -16.14 23.81 10.16
C TRP A 15 -16.06 23.89 8.63
N LYS A 16 -16.73 24.87 8.02
CA LYS A 16 -16.77 25.04 6.56
C LYS A 16 -15.51 25.72 6.03
N THR A 17 -14.94 26.68 6.77
CA THR A 17 -13.64 27.28 6.43
C THR A 17 -12.47 26.35 6.73
N PHE A 18 -12.51 25.59 7.82
CA PHE A 18 -11.45 24.60 8.13
C PHE A 18 -11.39 23.47 7.10
N LYS A 19 -12.53 23.08 6.51
CA LYS A 19 -12.59 22.09 5.42
C LYS A 19 -12.07 22.65 4.07
N SER A 20 -12.18 23.97 3.88
CA SER A 20 -11.73 24.69 2.68
C SER A 20 -10.21 24.87 2.68
N GLU A 21 -9.64 25.29 3.80
CA GLU A 21 -8.19 25.51 3.93
C GLU A 21 -7.40 24.19 3.95
N LEU A 22 -7.95 23.11 4.52
CA LEU A 22 -7.36 21.77 4.40
C LEU A 22 -7.43 21.21 2.97
N GLN A 23 -8.37 21.66 2.13
CA GLN A 23 -8.46 21.20 0.74
C GLN A 23 -7.50 21.93 -0.20
N GLU A 24 -7.22 23.22 0.04
CA GLU A 24 -6.34 24.00 -0.84
C GLU A 24 -4.86 23.62 -0.70
N ASP A 25 -4.38 23.29 0.51
CA ASP A 25 -2.98 22.84 0.70
C ASP A 25 -2.76 21.37 0.27
N TYR A 26 -3.80 20.52 0.34
CA TYR A 26 -3.74 19.14 -0.17
C TYR A 26 -3.88 19.05 -1.69
N ALA A 27 -4.51 20.03 -2.35
CA ALA A 27 -4.71 20.02 -3.80
C ALA A 27 -3.39 20.20 -4.59
N ASN A 28 -2.36 20.82 -3.99
CA ASN A 28 -1.07 21.05 -4.63
C ASN A 28 0.03 20.05 -4.23
N GLN A 29 -0.23 19.15 -3.29
CA GLN A 29 0.69 18.06 -2.96
C GLN A 29 0.13 16.74 -3.51
N CYS A 30 0.45 16.45 -4.76
CA CYS A 30 0.19 15.12 -5.32
C CYS A 30 0.91 14.06 -4.47
N GLY A 31 0.15 13.41 -3.59
CA GLY A 31 0.48 12.22 -2.80
C GLY A 31 1.95 12.11 -2.44
N THR A 32 2.43 12.94 -1.53
CA THR A 32 3.86 12.97 -1.20
C THR A 32 4.35 11.73 -0.47
N ASN A 33 3.52 10.72 -0.10
CA ASN A 33 4.05 9.57 0.62
C ASN A 33 3.21 8.27 0.66
N ILE A 34 2.61 7.82 -0.46
CA ILE A 34 1.98 6.47 -0.48
C ILE A 34 2.94 5.34 -0.08
N TYR A 35 4.24 5.51 -0.30
CA TYR A 35 5.27 4.56 0.16
C TYR A 35 5.46 4.56 1.67
N ASN A 36 5.22 5.68 2.36
CA ASN A 36 5.27 5.70 3.82
C ASN A 36 4.18 4.84 4.43
N CYS A 37 3.05 4.64 3.76
CA CYS A 37 2.06 3.67 4.21
C CYS A 37 2.68 2.28 4.33
N TRP A 38 3.52 1.86 3.37
CA TRP A 38 4.31 0.65 3.52
C TRP A 38 5.24 0.77 4.71
N GLN A 39 6.12 1.77 4.78
CA GLN A 39 7.13 1.85 5.85
C GLN A 39 6.52 1.83 7.26
N TYR A 40 5.42 2.56 7.50
CA TYR A 40 4.82 2.70 8.83
C TYR A 40 3.86 1.55 9.20
N HIS A 41 3.18 0.94 8.24
CA HIS A 41 2.24 -0.16 8.51
C HIS A 41 2.86 -1.52 8.17
N HIS A 42 3.82 -1.93 9.01
CA HIS A 42 4.59 -3.15 8.84
C HIS A 42 4.03 -4.39 9.53
N ILE A 43 2.93 -4.25 10.28
CA ILE A 43 2.33 -5.36 11.03
C ILE A 43 1.64 -6.32 10.06
N ILE A 44 1.72 -7.63 10.35
CA ILE A 44 0.98 -8.66 9.62
C ILE A 44 -0.52 -8.31 9.64
N PRO A 45 -1.22 -8.30 8.49
CA PRO A 45 -2.64 -7.96 8.43
C PRO A 45 -3.51 -8.83 9.36
N ASP A 46 -4.44 -8.19 10.07
CA ASP A 46 -5.34 -8.88 11.02
C ASP A 46 -6.37 -9.78 10.29
N CYS A 47 -6.76 -9.45 9.06
CA CYS A 47 -7.71 -10.16 8.20
C CYS A 47 -9.13 -10.30 8.78
N VAL A 48 -9.45 -9.56 9.85
CA VAL A 48 -10.77 -9.62 10.51
C VAL A 48 -11.64 -8.44 10.12
N ASN A 49 -11.04 -7.30 9.76
CA ASN A 49 -11.74 -6.08 9.39
C ASN A 49 -11.51 -5.72 7.93
N THR A 50 -12.51 -5.10 7.31
CA THR A 50 -12.61 -4.88 5.87
C THR A 50 -11.48 -4.09 5.22
N LYS A 51 -10.57 -3.46 5.97
CA LYS A 51 -9.35 -2.80 5.44
C LYS A 51 -8.23 -2.78 6.48
N SER A 52 -7.05 -3.32 6.13
CA SER A 52 -5.84 -3.24 6.96
C SER A 52 -5.39 -1.78 7.17
N SER A 53 -4.57 -1.51 8.18
CA SER A 53 -4.02 -0.16 8.43
C SER A 53 -3.23 0.38 7.23
N LEU A 54 -2.48 -0.48 6.55
CA LEU A 54 -1.80 -0.19 5.29
C LEU A 54 -2.79 0.32 4.22
N ILE A 55 -3.88 -0.41 3.99
CA ILE A 55 -4.91 -0.01 3.00
C ILE A 55 -5.58 1.29 3.40
N LYS A 56 -5.92 1.45 4.68
CA LYS A 56 -6.52 2.70 5.17
C LYS A 56 -5.62 3.91 4.92
N CYS A 57 -4.32 3.77 5.17
CA CYS A 57 -3.34 4.82 4.87
C CYS A 57 -3.31 5.13 3.36
N ALA A 58 -3.18 4.12 2.51
CA ALA A 58 -3.06 4.33 1.06
C ALA A 58 -4.36 4.86 0.40
N GLU A 59 -5.54 4.55 0.96
CA GLU A 59 -6.80 5.11 0.48
C GLU A 59 -6.92 6.62 0.77
N VAL A 60 -6.26 7.14 1.82
CA VAL A 60 -6.17 8.60 2.04
C VAL A 60 -5.40 9.26 0.92
N GLU A 61 -4.26 8.68 0.53
CA GLU A 61 -3.43 9.16 -0.59
C GLU A 61 -4.18 9.13 -1.92
N ARG A 62 -5.03 8.11 -2.14
CA ARG A 62 -5.91 8.04 -3.31
C ARG A 62 -6.85 9.24 -3.41
N TYR A 63 -7.42 9.71 -2.30
CA TYR A 63 -8.29 10.90 -2.34
C TYR A 63 -7.52 12.15 -2.74
N GLY A 64 -6.26 12.29 -2.29
CA GLY A 64 -5.35 13.34 -2.78
C GLY A 64 -5.09 13.21 -4.28
N ALA A 65 -4.90 11.99 -4.78
CA ALA A 65 -4.66 11.71 -6.20
C ALA A 65 -5.86 12.03 -7.13
N ILE A 66 -7.09 12.07 -6.62
CA ILE A 66 -8.28 12.43 -7.44
C ILE A 66 -8.13 13.85 -8.00
N ASN A 67 -7.58 14.76 -7.19
CA ASN A 67 -7.38 16.17 -7.53
C ASN A 67 -5.99 16.45 -8.13
N CYS A 68 -5.15 15.43 -8.29
CA CYS A 68 -3.82 15.58 -8.88
C CYS A 68 -3.94 15.76 -10.40
N GLU A 69 -3.41 16.87 -10.92
CA GLU A 69 -3.33 17.14 -12.36
C GLU A 69 -2.27 16.28 -13.06
N ASP A 70 -1.25 15.82 -12.31
CA ASP A 70 -0.23 14.91 -12.81
C ASP A 70 -0.79 13.49 -12.99
N VAL A 71 -1.11 13.15 -14.23
CA VAL A 71 -1.64 11.84 -14.64
C VAL A 71 -0.67 10.70 -14.30
N ALA A 72 0.65 10.92 -14.41
CA ALA A 72 1.64 9.90 -14.11
C ALA A 72 1.69 9.61 -12.61
N MET A 73 1.68 10.65 -11.78
CA MET A 73 1.62 10.49 -10.32
C MET A 73 0.31 9.82 -9.87
N LYS A 74 -0.82 10.19 -10.49
CA LYS A 74 -2.10 9.53 -10.22
C LYS A 74 -2.06 8.04 -10.53
N LYS A 75 -1.45 7.62 -11.64
CA LYS A 75 -1.26 6.20 -11.98
C LYS A 75 -0.40 5.49 -10.92
N ILE A 76 0.73 6.09 -10.54
CA ILE A 76 1.62 5.57 -9.49
C ILE A 76 0.85 5.28 -8.19
N ILE A 77 0.02 6.22 -7.74
CA ILE A 77 -0.76 6.08 -6.52
C ILE A 77 -1.78 4.94 -6.64
N LEU A 78 -2.52 4.87 -7.75
CA LEU A 78 -3.53 3.83 -7.96
C LEU A 78 -2.92 2.43 -8.08
N ASN A 79 -1.80 2.30 -8.79
CA ASN A 79 -1.08 1.03 -8.94
C ASN A 79 -0.44 0.57 -7.62
N THR A 80 0.12 1.50 -6.85
CA THR A 80 0.66 1.19 -5.52
C THR A 80 -0.44 0.70 -4.58
N LEU A 81 -1.60 1.37 -4.58
CA LEU A 81 -2.75 0.93 -3.79
C LEU A 81 -3.24 -0.47 -4.20
N LYS A 82 -3.31 -0.76 -5.50
CA LYS A 82 -3.65 -2.10 -6.02
C LYS A 82 -2.66 -3.16 -5.50
N ASN A 83 -1.36 -2.87 -5.53
CA ASN A 83 -0.34 -3.76 -5.01
C ASN A 83 -0.45 -3.98 -3.48
N TYR A 84 -0.78 -2.95 -2.72
CA TYR A 84 -1.02 -3.13 -1.28
C TYR A 84 -2.23 -4.02 -1.01
N HIS A 85 -3.30 -3.90 -1.80
CA HIS A 85 -4.44 -4.81 -1.73
C HIS A 85 -4.01 -6.24 -2.01
N ALA A 86 -3.30 -6.47 -3.10
CA ALA A 86 -2.78 -7.80 -3.45
C ALA A 86 -1.90 -8.40 -2.34
N SER A 87 -0.97 -7.62 -1.77
CA SER A 87 -0.14 -8.06 -0.65
C SER A 87 -0.95 -8.50 0.57
N VAL A 88 -1.99 -7.73 0.93
CA VAL A 88 -2.90 -8.07 2.03
C VAL A 88 -3.70 -9.33 1.70
N ASP A 89 -4.20 -9.45 0.48
CA ASP A 89 -5.00 -10.59 0.02
C ASP A 89 -4.17 -11.89 0.01
N VAL A 90 -2.89 -11.85 -0.38
CA VAL A 90 -1.97 -13.00 -0.31
C VAL A 90 -1.93 -13.57 1.11
N ILE A 91 -1.79 -12.71 2.12
CA ILE A 91 -1.72 -13.14 3.52
C ILE A 91 -3.11 -13.57 4.03
N CYS A 92 -4.15 -12.80 3.73
CA CYS A 92 -5.48 -13.05 4.29
C CYS A 92 -6.20 -14.23 3.64
N ASN A 93 -5.92 -14.55 2.37
CA ASN A 93 -6.49 -15.71 1.68
C ASN A 93 -5.64 -16.97 1.85
N ASN A 94 -4.51 -16.90 2.54
CA ASN A 94 -3.63 -18.05 2.79
C ASN A 94 -3.33 -18.21 4.30
N PRO A 95 -4.26 -18.83 5.07
CA PRO A 95 -4.15 -18.92 6.53
C PRO A 95 -2.88 -19.62 7.02
N GLU A 96 -2.38 -20.61 6.28
CA GLU A 96 -1.13 -21.30 6.60
C GLU A 96 0.07 -20.35 6.47
N LEU A 97 0.18 -19.64 5.34
CA LEU A 97 1.22 -18.64 5.13
C LEU A 97 1.18 -17.55 6.21
N LYS A 98 -0.02 -17.05 6.54
CA LYS A 98 -0.22 -16.10 7.64
C LYS A 98 0.29 -16.64 8.97
N GLN A 99 -0.11 -17.86 9.34
CA GLN A 99 0.30 -18.46 10.61
C GLN A 99 1.81 -18.64 10.67
N ASN A 100 2.43 -19.09 9.58
CA ASN A 100 3.88 -19.24 9.50
C ASN A 100 4.63 -17.90 9.70
N PHE A 101 4.08 -16.78 9.22
CA PHE A 101 4.62 -15.44 9.50
C PHE A 101 4.36 -14.98 10.92
N ILE A 102 3.21 -15.31 11.52
CA ILE A 102 2.94 -15.03 12.94
C ILE A 102 3.98 -15.74 13.82
N ASP A 103 4.24 -17.02 13.54
CA ASP A 103 5.20 -17.84 14.28
C ASP A 103 6.65 -17.37 14.04
N ASN A 104 6.93 -16.77 12.88
CA ASN A 104 8.25 -16.27 12.49
C ASN A 104 8.20 -14.79 12.05
N ASN A 105 7.78 -13.90 12.95
CA ASN A 105 7.52 -12.49 12.61
C ASN A 105 8.71 -11.76 11.95
N ARG A 106 9.96 -12.14 12.24
CA ARG A 106 11.14 -11.56 11.53
C ARG A 106 11.12 -11.81 10.02
N CYS A 107 10.55 -12.93 9.59
CA CYS A 107 10.49 -13.29 8.18
C CYS A 107 9.45 -12.45 7.44
N TRP A 108 8.47 -11.87 8.16
CA TRP A 108 7.52 -10.95 7.58
C TRP A 108 8.20 -9.65 7.14
N ASP A 109 9.08 -9.07 7.95
CA ASP A 109 9.84 -7.87 7.55
C ASP A 109 10.69 -8.14 6.30
N ASN A 110 11.35 -9.30 6.24
CA ASN A 110 12.08 -9.75 5.04
C ASN A 110 11.15 -9.90 3.82
N ALA A 111 9.97 -10.49 4.01
CA ALA A 111 8.98 -10.66 2.94
C ALA A 111 8.48 -9.31 2.41
N ARG A 112 8.32 -8.32 3.29
CA ARG A 112 7.90 -6.97 2.91
C ARG A 112 8.98 -6.21 2.16
N ILE A 113 10.26 -6.40 2.51
CA ILE A 113 11.38 -5.84 1.77
C ILE A 113 11.36 -6.38 0.33
N CYS A 114 11.26 -7.71 0.17
CA CYS A 114 11.21 -8.28 -1.18
C CYS A 114 9.90 -7.97 -1.91
N GLY A 115 8.77 -7.88 -1.21
CA GLY A 115 7.50 -7.44 -1.79
C GLY A 115 7.54 -5.99 -2.30
N PHE A 116 8.36 -5.14 -1.70
CA PHE A 116 8.54 -3.76 -2.18
C PHE A 116 9.19 -3.73 -3.58
N GLU A 117 10.01 -4.71 -3.94
CA GLU A 117 10.58 -4.81 -5.29
C GLU A 117 9.48 -5.02 -6.35
N ILE A 118 8.45 -5.81 -6.03
CA ILE A 118 7.26 -5.99 -6.89
C ILE A 118 6.53 -4.66 -7.06
N ILE A 119 6.31 -3.94 -5.96
CA ILE A 119 5.64 -2.63 -5.98
C ILE A 119 6.42 -1.62 -6.80
N ALA A 120 7.74 -1.53 -6.62
CA ALA A 120 8.59 -0.54 -7.27
C ALA A 120 8.66 -0.74 -8.79
N LEU A 121 8.64 -1.99 -9.24
CA LEU A 121 8.73 -2.33 -10.67
C LEU A 121 7.39 -2.25 -11.40
N THR A 122 6.27 -2.44 -10.69
CA THR A 122 4.92 -2.44 -11.29
C THR A 122 4.22 -1.09 -11.20
N ILE A 123 4.95 -0.03 -10.82
CA ILE A 123 4.32 1.20 -10.36
C ILE A 123 3.78 2.09 -11.50
N SER A 124 4.43 2.05 -12.66
CA SER A 124 4.17 2.98 -13.77
C SER A 124 3.59 2.32 -15.01
N GLU A 125 3.54 0.99 -15.07
CA GLU A 125 3.26 0.27 -16.32
C GLU A 125 1.96 -0.52 -16.23
N ASP A 126 1.07 -0.25 -17.19
CA ASP A 126 -0.21 -0.95 -17.33
C ASP A 126 0.01 -2.37 -17.90
N THR A 127 1.14 -2.60 -18.57
CA THR A 127 1.59 -3.87 -19.16
C THR A 127 3.12 -3.91 -19.18
N HIS A 128 3.72 -5.01 -18.75
CA HIS A 128 5.15 -5.28 -18.89
C HIS A 128 5.40 -6.26 -20.04
N ASP A 129 6.56 -6.17 -20.69
CA ASP A 129 7.00 -7.20 -21.63
C ASP A 129 7.69 -8.37 -20.90
N GLU A 130 7.96 -9.47 -21.62
CA GLU A 130 8.62 -10.67 -21.06
C GLU A 130 9.97 -10.35 -20.39
N LYS A 131 10.72 -9.38 -20.95
CA LYS A 131 12.04 -9.00 -20.45
C LYS A 131 11.94 -8.22 -19.15
N ASP A 132 10.96 -7.34 -19.02
CA ASP A 132 10.67 -6.63 -17.77
C ASP A 132 10.25 -7.60 -16.66
N CYS A 133 9.44 -8.60 -17.01
CA CYS A 133 9.01 -9.65 -16.09
C CYS A 133 10.16 -10.58 -15.65
N ASP A 134 11.08 -10.92 -16.55
CA ASP A 134 12.32 -11.65 -16.25
C ASP A 134 13.26 -10.87 -15.32
N LEU A 135 13.37 -9.55 -15.56
CA LEU A 135 14.15 -8.67 -14.69
C LEU A 135 13.56 -8.62 -13.29
N MET A 136 12.24 -8.49 -13.17
CA MET A 136 11.55 -8.51 -11.87
C MET A 136 11.81 -9.83 -11.13
N LYS A 137 11.65 -10.96 -11.81
CA LYS A 137 11.92 -12.28 -11.23
C LYS A 137 13.36 -12.40 -10.74
N SER A 138 14.32 -11.96 -11.55
CA SER A 138 15.74 -11.95 -11.18
C SER A 138 16.02 -11.10 -9.94
N ARG A 139 15.39 -9.92 -9.82
CA ARG A 139 15.53 -9.04 -8.64
C ARG A 139 14.90 -9.66 -7.40
N LEU A 140 13.78 -10.35 -7.53
CA LEU A 140 13.15 -11.09 -6.42
C LEU A 140 14.03 -12.24 -5.95
N ASP A 141 14.59 -13.03 -6.86
CA ASP A 141 15.51 -14.12 -6.52
C ASP A 141 16.73 -13.61 -5.76
N VAL A 142 17.31 -12.49 -6.21
CA VAL A 142 18.42 -11.83 -5.49
C VAL A 142 17.99 -11.36 -4.11
N CYS A 143 16.80 -10.76 -3.97
CA CYS A 143 16.28 -10.34 -2.66
C CYS A 143 16.13 -11.54 -1.72
N ILE A 144 15.52 -12.64 -2.18
CA ILE A 144 15.32 -13.86 -1.41
C ILE A 144 16.66 -14.48 -1.00
N MET A 145 17.67 -14.49 -1.87
CA MET A 145 19.00 -15.01 -1.52
C MET A 145 19.67 -14.21 -0.39
N ASN A 146 19.36 -12.91 -0.29
CA ASN A 146 19.91 -12.02 0.74
C ASN A 146 19.13 -12.06 2.07
N VAL A 147 17.94 -12.67 2.13
CA VAL A 147 17.25 -12.89 3.40
C VAL A 147 17.89 -14.05 4.18
N SER A 148 17.64 -14.07 5.50
CA SER A 148 18.14 -15.13 6.37
C SER A 148 17.65 -16.51 5.90
N THR A 149 18.53 -17.51 5.98
CA THR A 149 18.30 -18.85 5.40
C THR A 149 17.02 -19.51 5.87
N ASP A 150 16.65 -19.28 7.13
CA ASP A 150 15.42 -19.77 7.75
C ASP A 150 14.14 -19.09 7.23
N CYS A 151 14.25 -17.87 6.69
CA CYS A 151 13.13 -17.13 6.12
C CYS A 151 12.94 -17.36 4.61
N ARG A 152 13.96 -17.86 3.90
CA ARG A 152 13.96 -17.94 2.43
C ARG A 152 12.73 -18.62 1.85
N THR A 153 12.37 -19.79 2.36
CA THR A 153 11.20 -20.53 1.87
C THR A 153 9.91 -19.75 2.09
N LEU A 154 9.76 -19.14 3.27
CA LEU A 154 8.54 -18.42 3.63
C LEU A 154 8.40 -17.12 2.82
N VAL A 155 9.49 -16.39 2.66
CA VAL A 155 9.58 -15.19 1.82
C VAL A 155 9.29 -15.54 0.37
N LYS A 156 9.91 -16.61 -0.17
CA LYS A 156 9.67 -17.07 -1.54
C LYS A 156 8.20 -17.40 -1.78
N ASN A 157 7.58 -18.17 -0.89
CA ASN A 157 6.16 -18.53 -1.03
C ASN A 157 5.26 -17.29 -1.07
N TYR A 158 5.53 -16.30 -0.22
CA TYR A 158 4.82 -15.03 -0.26
C TYR A 158 5.06 -14.28 -1.58
N THR A 159 6.31 -14.10 -2.00
CA THR A 159 6.64 -13.33 -3.19
C THR A 159 6.17 -14.00 -4.48
N ASP A 160 6.17 -15.32 -4.57
CA ASP A 160 5.65 -16.06 -5.73
C ASP A 160 4.15 -15.79 -5.90
N VAL A 161 3.37 -15.90 -4.82
CA VAL A 161 1.93 -15.63 -4.86
C VAL A 161 1.69 -14.15 -5.14
N PHE A 162 2.45 -13.25 -4.52
CA PHE A 162 2.31 -11.81 -4.77
C PHE A 162 2.68 -11.43 -6.22
N TYR A 163 3.70 -12.07 -6.79
CA TYR A 163 4.09 -11.90 -8.19
C TYR A 163 2.95 -12.33 -9.14
N HIS A 164 2.22 -13.41 -8.84
CA HIS A 164 1.05 -13.80 -9.63
C HIS A 164 -0.09 -12.77 -9.61
N TYR A 165 -0.18 -11.93 -8.59
CA TYR A 165 -1.13 -10.81 -8.55
C TYR A 165 -0.61 -9.55 -9.24
N SER A 166 0.67 -9.54 -9.65
CA SER A 166 1.27 -8.45 -10.42
C SER A 166 0.92 -8.57 -11.92
N THR A 167 1.16 -7.50 -12.68
CA THR A 167 0.99 -7.47 -14.13
C THR A 167 1.84 -8.51 -14.89
N CYS A 168 2.88 -9.06 -14.26
CA CYS A 168 3.70 -10.15 -14.82
C CYS A 168 3.21 -11.55 -14.47
N GLY A 169 2.17 -11.70 -13.65
CA GLY A 169 1.59 -13.02 -13.35
C GLY A 169 0.93 -13.69 -14.56
N ASP A 170 0.56 -12.89 -15.57
CA ASP A 170 -0.21 -13.28 -16.75
C ASP A 170 0.62 -13.29 -18.06
N VAL A 171 1.91 -12.94 -18.00
CA VAL A 171 2.86 -12.96 -19.14
C VAL A 171 3.53 -14.32 -19.23
#